data_AF-A0A2E8LZ06-F1
#
_entry.id   AF-A0A2E8LZ06-F1
#
_cell.length_a   1.000
_cell.length_b   1.000
_cell.length_c   1.000
_cell.angle_alpha   90.00
_cell.angle_beta   90.00
_cell.angle_gamma   90.00
#
_symmetry.space_group_name_H-M   'P 1'
#
loop_
_entity.id
_entity.type
_entity.pdbx_description
1 polymer ?
#
loop_
_entity_poly.entity_id
_entity_poly.type
_entity_poly.pdbx_seq_one_letter_code
_entity_poly.pdbx_strand_id
1 'polypeptide(L)'
;MIAHLRGKTRAELVEDVLTLHARQTTKTVTTCEGTEETSFTVPHGTARAIAYLSDSNTQRSLRRQDASLFDREPNPLEMESAGAALWDQYRKIRVDEPGGVRKRRSFRRTFAKFFNDRSEGAHF
;
A
#
# COMPACT_ATOMS: atom_id res chain seq x y z
N MET A 1 -12.81 -16.75 -22.36
CA MET A 1 -12.86 -16.55 -20.89
C MET A 1 -13.50 -17.73 -20.14
N ILE A 2 -14.67 -18.23 -20.55
CA ILE A 2 -15.35 -19.37 -19.89
C ILE A 2 -14.66 -20.74 -20.13
N ALA A 3 -13.90 -20.89 -21.21
CA ALA A 3 -13.26 -22.16 -21.57
C ALA A 3 -12.20 -22.66 -20.56
N HIS A 4 -11.50 -21.77 -19.86
CA HIS A 4 -10.48 -22.13 -18.87
C HIS A 4 -11.04 -22.59 -17.51
N LEU A 5 -12.36 -22.46 -17.32
CA LEU A 5 -13.07 -22.80 -16.09
C LEU A 5 -13.77 -24.17 -16.18
N ARG A 6 -13.78 -24.81 -17.37
CA ARG A 6 -14.39 -26.12 -17.58
C ARG A 6 -13.49 -27.24 -17.03
N GLY A 7 -14.06 -28.13 -16.21
CA GLY A 7 -13.37 -29.31 -15.67
C GLY A 7 -12.64 -29.09 -14.34
N LYS A 8 -12.62 -27.86 -13.82
CA LYS A 8 -12.04 -27.53 -12.51
C LYS A 8 -13.00 -27.84 -11.37
N THR A 9 -12.46 -28.21 -10.23
CA THR A 9 -13.22 -28.40 -8.99
C THR A 9 -13.74 -27.06 -8.46
N ARG A 10 -14.75 -27.11 -7.59
CA ARG A 10 -15.34 -25.90 -6.99
C ARG A 10 -14.31 -25.05 -6.24
N ALA A 11 -13.33 -25.67 -5.59
CA ALA A 11 -12.28 -24.97 -4.86
C ALA A 11 -11.36 -24.19 -5.80
N GLU A 12 -10.88 -24.84 -6.87
CA GLU A 12 -10.03 -24.23 -7.89
C GLU A 12 -10.76 -23.09 -8.64
N LEU A 13 -12.07 -23.23 -8.87
CA LEU A 13 -12.91 -22.17 -9.44
C LEU A 13 -12.98 -20.94 -8.53
N VAL A 14 -13.13 -21.16 -7.22
CA VAL A 14 -13.17 -20.06 -6.24
C VAL A 14 -11.80 -19.37 -6.17
N GLU A 15 -10.70 -20.13 -6.12
CA GLU A 15 -9.35 -19.57 -6.13
C GLU A 15 -9.03 -18.78 -7.41
N ASP A 16 -9.40 -19.29 -8.58
CA ASP A 16 -9.20 -18.59 -9.86
C ASP A 16 -10.00 -17.29 -9.92
N VAL A 17 -11.26 -17.32 -9.47
CA VAL A 17 -12.13 -16.13 -9.44
C VAL A 17 -11.58 -15.10 -8.45
N LEU A 18 -11.15 -15.52 -7.27
CA LEU A 18 -10.51 -14.64 -6.28
C LEU A 18 -9.19 -14.06 -6.82
N THR A 19 -8.40 -14.85 -7.53
CA THR A 19 -7.13 -14.42 -8.13
C THR A 19 -7.36 -13.44 -9.27
N LEU A 20 -8.35 -13.69 -10.14
CA LEU A 20 -8.75 -12.78 -11.21
C LEU A 20 -9.28 -11.46 -10.64
N HIS A 21 -10.12 -11.54 -9.59
CA HIS A 21 -10.66 -10.37 -8.94
C HIS A 21 -9.58 -9.55 -8.24
N ALA A 22 -8.62 -10.21 -7.57
CA ALA A 22 -7.44 -9.57 -7.00
C ALA A 22 -6.61 -8.86 -8.08
N ARG A 23 -6.30 -9.53 -9.20
CA ARG A 23 -5.54 -8.93 -10.32
C ARG A 23 -6.24 -7.72 -10.94
N GLN A 24 -7.57 -7.72 -11.01
CA GLN A 24 -8.34 -6.56 -11.51
C GLN A 24 -8.41 -5.41 -10.51
N THR A 25 -8.20 -5.67 -9.22
CA THR A 25 -8.41 -4.68 -8.14
C THR A 25 -7.12 -4.20 -7.49
N THR A 26 -5.98 -4.87 -7.71
CA THR A 26 -4.68 -4.45 -7.19
C THR A 26 -4.05 -3.35 -8.02
N LYS A 27 -3.57 -2.30 -7.35
CA LYS A 27 -2.71 -1.26 -7.92
C LYS A 27 -1.33 -1.32 -7.28
N THR A 28 -0.32 -1.01 -8.07
CA THR A 28 1.03 -0.74 -7.57
C THR A 28 1.17 0.75 -7.34
N VAL A 29 1.37 1.17 -6.09
CA VAL A 29 1.69 2.54 -5.72
C VAL A 29 3.18 2.63 -5.48
N THR A 30 3.88 3.44 -6.28
CA THR A 30 5.31 3.67 -6.11
C THR A 30 5.53 5.06 -5.52
N THR A 31 6.06 5.10 -4.30
CA THR A 31 6.50 6.34 -3.65
C THR A 31 8.00 6.50 -3.84
N CYS A 32 8.42 7.56 -4.51
CA CYS A 32 9.82 7.93 -4.70
C CYS A 32 10.18 9.04 -3.71
N GLU A 33 11.09 8.78 -2.77
CA GLU A 33 11.68 9.84 -1.94
C GLU A 33 13.21 9.86 -2.15
N GLY A 34 13.69 10.83 -2.94
CA GLY A 34 15.09 10.90 -3.32
C GLY A 34 15.50 9.74 -4.25
N THR A 35 16.41 8.88 -3.78
CA THR A 35 16.90 7.69 -4.52
C THR A 35 16.22 6.39 -4.09
N GLU A 36 15.31 6.44 -3.13
CA GLU A 36 14.66 5.26 -2.57
C GLU A 36 13.24 5.14 -3.14
N GLU A 37 12.98 4.02 -3.80
CA GLU A 37 11.66 3.66 -4.33
C GLU A 37 11.03 2.63 -3.40
N THR A 38 9.83 2.93 -2.92
CA THR A 38 9.01 1.95 -2.21
C THR A 38 7.74 1.70 -2.99
N SER A 39 7.54 0.43 -3.37
CA SER A 39 6.39 0.01 -4.16
C SER A 39 5.47 -0.88 -3.32
N PHE A 40 4.17 -0.56 -3.34
CA PHE A 40 3.13 -1.32 -2.67
C PHE A 40 2.19 -1.90 -3.70
N THR A 41 2.09 -3.22 -3.79
CA THR A 41 1.06 -3.88 -4.59
C THR A 41 -0.11 -4.25 -3.68
N VAL A 42 -1.16 -3.43 -3.71
CA VAL A 42 -2.30 -3.53 -2.79
C VAL A 42 -3.62 -3.27 -3.52
N PRO A 43 -4.78 -3.65 -2.98
CA PRO A 43 -6.08 -3.28 -3.55
C PRO A 43 -6.20 -1.76 -3.75
N HIS A 44 -6.95 -1.33 -4.75
CA HIS A 44 -7.06 0.07 -5.14
C HIS A 44 -7.55 0.98 -3.99
N GLY A 45 -8.48 0.49 -3.16
CA GLY A 45 -8.91 1.20 -1.96
C GLY A 45 -7.78 1.41 -0.95
N THR A 46 -6.96 0.38 -0.72
CA THR A 46 -5.76 0.46 0.13
C THR A 46 -4.72 1.40 -0.47
N ALA A 47 -4.52 1.36 -1.80
CA ALA A 47 -3.64 2.26 -2.52
C ALA A 47 -4.03 3.74 -2.34
N ARG A 48 -5.33 4.05 -2.39
CA ARG A 48 -5.89 5.38 -2.09
C ARG A 48 -5.55 5.81 -0.67
N ALA A 49 -5.75 4.92 0.32
CA ALA A 49 -5.42 5.22 1.71
C ALA A 49 -3.90 5.42 1.93
N ILE A 50 -3.03 4.64 1.28
CA ILE A 50 -1.58 4.84 1.31
C ILE A 50 -1.21 6.22 0.75
N ALA A 51 -1.80 6.59 -0.41
CA ALA A 51 -1.58 7.92 -0.99
C ALA A 51 -2.03 9.04 -0.04
N TYR A 52 -3.19 8.89 0.61
CA TYR A 52 -3.71 9.84 1.59
C TYR A 52 -2.82 10.01 2.84
N LEU A 53 -2.23 8.91 3.32
CA LEU A 53 -1.30 8.88 4.45
C LEU A 53 0.10 9.39 4.11
N SER A 54 0.43 9.52 2.82
CA SER A 54 1.72 10.03 2.36
C SER A 54 1.86 11.54 2.64
N ASP A 55 3.09 12.03 2.63
CA ASP A 55 3.41 13.45 2.75
C ASP A 55 2.92 14.25 1.53
N SER A 56 2.84 15.58 1.69
CA SER A 56 2.28 16.46 0.66
C SER A 56 3.05 16.43 -0.67
N ASN A 57 4.36 16.17 -0.64
CA ASN A 57 5.17 16.12 -1.86
C ASN A 57 4.92 14.82 -2.64
N THR A 58 4.85 13.71 -1.92
CA THR A 58 4.52 12.38 -2.43
C THR A 58 3.09 12.38 -2.97
N GLN A 59 2.15 12.98 -2.26
CA GLN A 59 0.78 13.16 -2.75
C GLN A 59 0.71 13.92 -4.08
N ARG A 60 1.47 15.02 -4.23
CA ARG A 60 1.54 15.76 -5.50
C ARG A 60 2.10 14.90 -6.62
N SER A 61 3.14 14.11 -6.35
CA SER A 61 3.72 13.19 -7.33
C SER A 61 2.70 12.11 -7.74
N LEU A 62 2.11 11.42 -6.76
CA LEU A 62 1.11 10.39 -6.98
C LEU A 62 -0.12 10.92 -7.72
N ARG A 63 -0.58 12.14 -7.43
CA ARG A 63 -1.72 12.75 -8.13
C ARG A 63 -1.43 13.01 -9.61
N ARG A 64 -0.18 13.30 -9.96
CA ARG A 64 0.25 13.43 -11.37
C ARG A 64 0.34 12.09 -12.08
N GLN A 65 0.75 11.05 -11.37
CA GLN A 65 0.88 9.69 -11.91
C GLN A 65 -0.49 9.01 -12.07
N ASP A 66 -1.35 9.14 -11.06
CA ASP A 66 -2.67 8.52 -11.02
C ASP A 66 -3.65 9.35 -10.18
N ALA A 67 -4.47 10.15 -10.86
CA ALA A 67 -5.49 10.98 -10.23
C ALA A 67 -6.62 10.17 -9.56
N SER A 68 -6.83 8.91 -9.95
CA SER A 68 -7.88 8.05 -9.37
C SER A 68 -7.59 7.67 -7.90
N LEU A 69 -6.35 7.87 -7.43
CA LEU A 69 -6.01 7.71 -6.02
C LEU A 69 -6.55 8.86 -5.14
N PHE A 70 -7.16 9.88 -5.74
CA PHE A 70 -7.63 11.09 -5.03
C PHE A 70 -9.06 11.50 -5.43
N ASP A 71 -9.79 10.61 -6.09
CA ASP A 71 -11.18 10.82 -6.53
C ASP A 71 -12.17 10.95 -5.36
N ARG A 72 -11.90 10.24 -4.26
CA ARG A 72 -12.63 10.31 -2.99
C ARG A 72 -11.70 10.16 -1.80
N GLU A 73 -12.22 10.44 -0.62
CA GLU A 73 -11.53 10.10 0.63
C GLU A 73 -11.57 8.58 0.88
N PRO A 74 -10.50 8.01 1.46
CA PRO A 74 -10.47 6.61 1.86
C PRO A 74 -11.42 6.36 3.03
N ASN A 75 -12.06 5.18 3.04
CA ASN A 75 -12.90 4.77 4.16
C ASN A 75 -12.06 4.18 5.33
N PRO A 76 -12.64 3.99 6.52
CA PRO A 76 -11.88 3.48 7.67
C PRO A 76 -11.21 2.12 7.46
N LEU A 77 -11.86 1.19 6.74
CA LEU A 77 -11.31 -0.14 6.45
C LEU A 77 -10.11 -0.08 5.50
N GLU A 78 -10.14 0.84 4.52
CA GLU A 78 -9.04 1.12 3.61
C GLU A 78 -7.86 1.72 4.36
N MET A 79 -8.12 2.62 5.31
CA MET A 79 -7.11 3.21 6.20
C MET A 79 -6.46 2.17 7.10
N GLU A 80 -7.23 1.25 7.67
CA GLU A 80 -6.71 0.14 8.48
C GLU A 80 -5.83 -0.79 7.65
N SER A 81 -6.32 -1.20 6.47
CA SER A 81 -5.56 -2.04 5.53
C SER A 81 -4.26 -1.37 5.09
N ALA A 82 -4.28 -0.07 4.83
CA ALA A 82 -3.09 0.71 4.48
C ALA A 82 -2.12 0.75 5.66
N GLY A 83 -2.61 0.97 6.87
CA GLY A 83 -1.79 0.92 8.08
C GLY A 83 -1.10 -0.43 8.29
N ALA A 84 -1.78 -1.53 8.01
CA ALA A 84 -1.20 -2.88 8.06
C ALA A 84 -0.09 -3.05 7.01
N ALA A 85 -0.35 -2.63 5.75
CA ALA A 85 0.63 -2.70 4.67
C ALA A 85 1.88 -1.83 4.94
N LEU A 86 1.69 -0.62 5.49
CA LEU A 86 2.78 0.27 5.86
C LEU A 86 3.64 -0.31 6.99
N TRP A 87 3.01 -0.92 8.00
CA TRP A 87 3.75 -1.59 9.08
C TRP A 87 4.55 -2.80 8.61
N ASP A 88 3.94 -3.63 7.77
CA ASP A 88 4.61 -4.80 7.20
C ASP A 88 5.86 -4.37 6.41
N GLN A 89 5.72 -3.33 5.58
CA GLN A 89 6.84 -2.79 4.81
C GLN A 89 7.91 -2.16 5.72
N TYR A 90 7.51 -1.42 6.74
CA TYR A 90 8.45 -0.84 7.70
C TYR A 90 9.25 -1.90 8.46
N ARG A 91 8.61 -3.02 8.84
CA ARG A 91 9.27 -4.15 9.53
C ARG A 91 10.31 -4.84 8.65
N LYS A 92 10.07 -4.92 7.33
CA LYS A 92 11.01 -5.49 6.36
C LYS A 92 12.28 -4.65 6.19
N ILE A 93 12.27 -3.37 6.58
CA ILE A 93 13.47 -2.54 6.54
C ILE A 93 14.41 -2.96 7.68
N ARG A 94 15.46 -3.70 7.31
CA ARG A 94 16.56 -4.13 8.17
C ARG A 94 17.48 -2.96 8.50
N VAL A 95 17.76 -2.75 9.79
CA VAL A 95 18.55 -1.60 10.28
C VAL A 95 20.04 -1.90 10.27
N ASP A 96 20.37 -3.19 10.36
CA ASP A 96 21.68 -3.81 10.27
C ASP A 96 22.28 -3.72 8.84
N GLU A 97 21.46 -3.50 7.82
CA GLU A 97 21.94 -3.31 6.45
C GLU A 97 22.50 -1.90 6.21
N PRO A 98 23.50 -1.73 5.32
CA PRO A 98 23.97 -0.42 4.91
C PRO A 98 22.82 0.47 4.41
N GLY A 99 22.62 1.62 5.07
CA GLY A 99 21.54 2.55 4.75
C GLY A 99 20.17 2.18 5.37
N GLY A 100 20.06 1.09 6.12
CA GLY A 100 18.81 0.66 6.77
C GLY A 100 18.18 1.70 7.71
N VAL A 101 19.01 2.36 8.52
CA VAL A 101 18.58 3.47 9.39
C VAL A 101 18.01 4.62 8.55
N ARG A 102 18.67 4.98 7.45
CA ARG A 102 18.24 6.05 6.53
C ARG A 102 16.91 5.69 5.87
N LYS A 103 16.77 4.45 5.38
CA LYS A 103 15.53 3.91 4.80
C LYS A 103 14.36 4.00 5.78
N ARG A 104 14.55 3.56 7.02
CA ARG A 104 13.50 3.67 8.06
C ARG A 104 13.12 5.11 8.35
N ARG A 105 14.10 6.02 8.40
CA ARG A 105 13.85 7.44 8.65
C ARG A 105 13.10 8.09 7.48
N SER A 106 13.50 7.80 6.24
CA SER A 106 12.80 8.29 5.04
C SER A 106 11.37 7.78 5.03
N PHE A 107 11.17 6.47 5.20
CA PHE A 107 9.84 5.87 5.24
C PHE A 107 8.92 6.51 6.29
N ARG A 108 9.42 6.75 7.51
CA ARG A 108 8.64 7.46 8.55
C ARG A 108 8.33 8.90 8.18
N ARG A 109 9.21 9.57 7.43
CA ARG A 109 8.97 10.94 6.94
C ARG A 109 7.90 10.95 5.84
N THR A 110 8.01 10.03 4.87
CA THR A 110 7.03 9.87 3.79
C THR A 110 5.64 9.62 4.35
N PHE A 111 5.51 8.82 5.41
CA PHE A 111 4.23 8.45 6.03
C PHE A 111 4.07 9.06 7.43
N ALA A 112 4.52 10.30 7.62
CA ALA A 112 4.53 10.95 8.95
C ALA A 112 3.15 10.96 9.62
N LYS A 113 2.07 11.19 8.86
CA LYS A 113 0.69 11.17 9.36
C LYS A 113 0.37 9.85 10.08
N PHE A 114 0.78 8.73 9.50
CA PHE A 114 0.56 7.41 10.08
C PHE A 114 1.38 7.16 11.35
N PHE A 115 2.65 7.54 11.34
CA PHE A 115 3.57 7.22 12.44
C PHE A 115 3.48 8.20 13.62
N ASN A 116 3.01 9.43 13.41
CA ASN A 116 2.84 10.42 14.46
C ASN A 116 1.56 10.14 15.28
N ASP A 117 0.43 9.89 14.61
CA ASP A 117 -0.85 9.58 15.27
C ASP A 117 -0.76 8.32 16.16
N ARG A 118 0.07 7.35 15.79
CA ARG A 118 0.31 6.15 16.60
C ARG A 118 1.36 6.30 17.69
N SER A 119 2.18 7.36 17.65
CA SER A 119 3.16 7.63 18.72
C SER A 119 2.52 8.25 19.97
N GLU A 120 1.36 8.88 19.81
CA GLU A 120 0.55 9.42 20.92
C GLU A 120 -0.39 8.36 21.54
N GLY A 121 -0.60 7.23 20.85
CA GLY A 121 -1.49 6.14 21.26
C GLY A 121 -0.79 4.83 21.66
N ALA A 122 0.47 4.87 22.11
CA ALA A 122 1.21 3.69 22.55
C ALA A 122 0.70 3.17 23.92
N HIS A 123 -0.52 2.65 23.94
CA HIS A 123 -1.02 1.70 24.93
C HIS A 123 -1.44 0.44 24.20
N PHE A 124 -0.51 -0.51 24.07
CA PHE A 124 -0.78 -1.94 24.03
C PHE A 124 0.32 -2.63 24.82
#